data_AF-A0A7K7ZUA8-F1
#
_entry.id   AF-A0A7K7ZUA8-F1
#
_cell.length_a   1.000
_cell.length_b   1.000
_cell.length_c   1.000
_cell.angle_alpha   90.00
_cell.angle_beta   90.00
_cell.angle_gamma   90.00
#
_symmetry.space_group_name_H-M   'P 1'
#
loop_
_entity.id
_entity.type
_entity.pdbx_description
1 polymer ?
#
loop_
_entity_poly.entity_id
_entity_poly.type
_entity_poly.pdbx_seq_one_letter_code
_entity_poly.pdbx_strand_id
1 'polypeptide(L)'
;PYYVSINQNLYLEASLHSSDPLLELFLDTCVASPARHNFTTGSYAIVKNGCIKDPTYSTYYSPYRHTLRFKFNAFQFIQSSPEVYLQCELVVCRAYDYSSRCHQGCVRRSKREASS
;
A
#
# COMPACT_ATOMS: atom_id res chain seq x y z
N PRO A 1 -17.75 -9.26 3.15
CA PRO A 1 -16.34 -9.72 3.15
C PRO A 1 -16.01 -10.27 1.75
N TYR A 2 -14.75 -10.25 1.35
CA TYR A 2 -14.29 -10.85 0.09
C TYR A 2 -13.56 -12.16 0.41
N TYR A 3 -14.04 -13.28 -0.14
CA TYR A 3 -13.53 -14.61 0.16
C TYR A 3 -12.50 -15.03 -0.88
N VAL A 4 -11.37 -15.57 -0.41
CA VAL A 4 -10.26 -16.01 -1.26
C VAL A 4 -9.59 -17.26 -0.70
N SER A 5 -8.96 -18.02 -1.59
CA SER A 5 -8.05 -19.09 -1.19
C SER A 5 -6.66 -18.54 -0.89
N ILE A 6 -5.93 -19.22 -0.01
CA ILE A 6 -4.51 -18.92 0.24
C ILE A 6 -3.75 -18.93 -1.09
N ASN A 7 -2.85 -17.97 -1.26
CA ASN A 7 -2.02 -17.78 -2.44
C ASN A 7 -2.77 -17.34 -3.72
N GLN A 8 -4.09 -17.11 -3.65
CA GLN A 8 -4.84 -16.50 -4.75
C GLN A 8 -4.41 -15.03 -4.94
N ASN A 9 -4.27 -14.56 -6.18
CA ASN A 9 -4.03 -13.15 -6.44
C ASN A 9 -5.24 -12.31 -5.98
N LEU A 10 -4.99 -11.31 -5.15
CA LEU A 10 -5.92 -10.25 -4.79
C LEU A 10 -5.63 -9.02 -5.62
N TYR A 11 -6.63 -8.48 -6.31
CA TYR A 11 -6.51 -7.29 -7.13
C TYR A 11 -7.26 -6.14 -6.46
N LEU A 12 -6.57 -5.01 -6.27
CA LEU A 12 -7.12 -3.83 -5.62
C LEU A 12 -6.97 -2.62 -6.54
N GLU A 13 -7.99 -1.78 -6.53
CA GLU A 13 -8.02 -0.49 -7.19
C GLU A 13 -8.40 0.57 -6.16
N ALA A 14 -7.72 1.69 -6.20
CA ALA A 14 -8.17 2.90 -5.54
C ALA A 14 -8.20 4.04 -6.55
N SER A 15 -9.30 4.79 -6.55
CA SER A 15 -9.52 5.90 -7.47
C SER A 15 -9.94 7.14 -6.69
N LEU A 16 -9.34 8.27 -7.04
CA LEU A 16 -9.71 9.58 -6.54
C LEU A 16 -10.75 10.20 -7.47
N HIS A 17 -11.93 10.46 -6.94
CA HIS A 17 -12.98 11.19 -7.64
C HIS A 17 -12.77 12.70 -7.47
N SER A 18 -12.21 13.35 -8.48
CA SER A 18 -11.96 14.79 -8.51
C SER A 18 -12.15 15.32 -9.93
N SER A 19 -12.54 16.59 -10.06
CA SER A 19 -12.57 17.31 -11.34
C SER A 19 -11.21 17.87 -11.75
N ASP A 20 -10.22 17.91 -10.85
CA ASP A 20 -8.88 18.40 -11.15
C ASP A 20 -8.05 17.30 -11.85
N PRO A 21 -7.71 17.47 -13.14
CA PRO A 21 -6.97 16.46 -13.90
C PRO A 21 -5.48 16.38 -13.50
N LEU A 22 -4.99 17.34 -12.70
CA LEU A 22 -3.60 17.41 -12.24
C LEU A 22 -3.42 16.77 -10.87
N LEU A 23 -4.35 15.96 -10.38
CA LEU A 23 -4.13 15.18 -9.16
C LEU A 23 -3.65 13.76 -9.50
N GLU A 24 -2.70 13.27 -8.71
CA GLU A 24 -2.22 11.89 -8.77
C GLU A 24 -2.30 11.21 -7.40
N LEU A 25 -2.57 9.91 -7.43
CA LEU A 25 -2.61 9.07 -6.23
C LEU A 25 -1.31 8.28 -6.08
N PHE A 26 -0.86 8.18 -4.83
CA PHE A 26 0.29 7.37 -4.45
C PHE A 26 -0.06 6.49 -3.26
N LEU A 27 0.30 5.20 -3.33
CA LEU A 27 0.19 4.27 -2.21
C LEU A 27 1.42 4.41 -1.32
N ASP A 28 1.28 5.10 -0.19
CA ASP A 28 2.41 5.27 0.73
C ASP A 28 2.59 4.02 1.61
N THR A 29 1.56 3.63 2.33
CA THR A 29 1.64 2.53 3.28
C THR A 29 0.41 1.67 3.16
N CYS A 30 0.55 0.35 3.11
CA CYS A 30 -0.58 -0.55 3.25
C CYS A 30 -0.22 -1.74 4.13
N VAL A 31 -1.05 -1.97 5.14
CA VAL A 31 -0.82 -2.90 6.23
C VAL A 31 -2.01 -3.83 6.35
N ALA A 32 -1.73 -5.11 6.49
CA ALA A 32 -2.71 -6.13 6.81
C ALA A 32 -2.69 -6.47 8.30
N SER A 33 -3.85 -6.75 8.88
CA SER A 33 -3.98 -7.17 10.27
C SER A 33 -5.06 -8.23 10.44
N PRO A 34 -4.90 -9.19 11.36
CA PRO A 34 -6.01 -10.06 11.76
C PRO A 34 -7.04 -9.34 12.65
N ALA A 35 -6.69 -8.15 13.17
CA ALA A 35 -7.55 -7.36 14.03
C ALA A 35 -8.10 -6.14 13.28
N ARG A 36 -9.44 -6.01 13.24
CA ARG A 36 -10.15 -4.94 12.54
C ARG A 36 -9.72 -3.52 12.93
N HIS A 37 -9.28 -3.31 14.17
CA HIS A 37 -9.00 -1.99 14.74
C HIS A 37 -7.56 -1.82 15.25
N ASN A 38 -6.69 -2.82 15.07
CA ASN A 38 -5.28 -2.73 15.48
C ASN A 38 -4.39 -3.10 14.30
N PHE A 39 -3.73 -2.11 13.70
CA PHE A 39 -2.80 -2.27 12.57
C PHE A 39 -1.34 -2.05 12.96
N THR A 40 -1.02 -2.11 14.26
CA THR A 40 0.34 -1.89 14.77
C THR A 40 0.96 -3.16 15.32
N THR A 41 0.21 -3.95 16.09
CA THR A 41 0.68 -5.19 16.71
C THR A 41 0.33 -6.40 15.85
N GLY A 42 1.32 -7.25 15.55
CA GLY A 42 1.09 -8.48 14.78
C GLY A 42 0.63 -8.24 13.34
N SER A 43 0.83 -7.03 12.82
CA SER A 43 0.44 -6.63 11.46
C SER A 43 1.51 -6.99 10.43
N TYR A 44 1.10 -7.20 9.19
CA TYR A 44 1.98 -7.45 8.06
C TYR A 44 2.01 -6.25 7.11
N ALA A 45 3.19 -5.69 6.85
CA ALA A 45 3.33 -4.57 5.91
C ALA A 45 3.42 -5.09 4.47
N ILE A 46 2.50 -4.66 3.61
CA ILE A 46 2.53 -4.94 2.17
C ILE A 46 3.36 -3.87 1.46
N VAL A 47 3.10 -2.61 1.79
CA VAL A 47 3.86 -1.42 1.38
C VAL A 47 4.11 -0.57 2.63
N LYS A 48 5.29 0.01 2.75
CA LYS A 48 5.62 0.92 3.87
C LYS A 48 6.49 2.06 3.39
N ASN A 49 6.04 3.31 3.60
CA ASN A 49 6.72 4.53 3.15
C ASN A 49 7.11 4.48 1.66
N GLY A 50 6.19 4.03 0.81
CA GLY A 50 6.37 3.83 -0.63
C GLY A 50 7.24 2.62 -1.00
N CYS A 51 7.80 1.90 -0.03
CA CYS A 51 8.64 0.75 -0.28
C CYS A 51 7.84 -0.54 -0.24
N ILE A 52 7.93 -1.33 -1.31
CA ILE A 52 7.32 -2.65 -1.37
C ILE A 52 7.99 -3.58 -0.34
N LYS A 53 7.16 -4.28 0.43
CA LYS A 53 7.57 -5.24 1.47
C LYS A 53 7.08 -6.64 1.18
N ASP A 54 5.90 -6.78 0.58
CA ASP A 54 5.39 -8.06 0.12
C ASP A 54 6.03 -8.43 -1.24
N PRO A 55 6.70 -9.60 -1.35
CA PRO A 55 7.36 -10.03 -2.58
C PRO A 55 6.39 -10.41 -3.70
N THR A 56 5.12 -10.66 -3.38
CA THR A 56 4.06 -11.00 -4.35
C THR A 56 3.35 -9.75 -4.89
N TYR A 57 3.70 -8.58 -4.35
CA TYR A 57 3.14 -7.30 -4.76
C TYR A 57 3.56 -6.95 -6.20
N SER A 58 2.61 -6.48 -7.00
CA SER A 58 2.93 -5.84 -8.27
C SER A 58 1.91 -4.76 -8.61
N THR A 59 2.36 -3.69 -9.28
CA THR A 59 1.47 -2.67 -9.83
C THR A 59 0.90 -3.13 -11.17
N TYR A 60 -0.29 -2.60 -11.49
CA TYR A 60 -0.89 -2.71 -12.81
C TYR A 60 -0.98 -1.34 -13.45
N TYR A 61 -0.89 -1.30 -14.78
CA TYR A 61 -1.06 -0.08 -15.54
C TYR A 61 -2.45 0.52 -15.28
N SER A 62 -2.47 1.82 -15.02
CA SER A 62 -3.66 2.65 -15.00
C SER A 62 -3.47 3.78 -16.00
N PRO A 63 -4.41 4.01 -16.93
CA PRO A 63 -4.33 5.14 -17.85
C PRO A 63 -4.52 6.49 -17.14
N TYR A 64 -5.03 6.49 -15.91
CA TYR A 64 -5.33 7.70 -15.14
C TYR A 64 -4.42 7.83 -13.91
N ARG A 65 -3.78 8.99 -13.74
CA ARG A 65 -2.90 9.30 -12.60
C ARG A 65 -3.60 9.28 -11.25
N HIS A 66 -4.90 9.56 -11.24
CA HIS A 66 -5.76 9.54 -10.05
C HIS A 66 -6.32 8.13 -9.75
N THR A 67 -5.82 7.08 -10.41
CA THR A 67 -6.19 5.70 -10.15
C THR A 67 -4.94 4.85 -10.00
N LEU A 68 -4.85 4.09 -8.91
CA LEU A 68 -3.81 3.10 -8.68
C LEU A 68 -4.40 1.70 -8.68
N ARG A 69 -3.66 0.76 -9.25
CA ARG A 69 -4.01 -0.66 -9.32
C ARG A 69 -2.82 -1.48 -8.88
N PHE A 70 -3.06 -2.43 -7.98
CA PHE A 70 -2.02 -3.34 -7.54
C PHE A 70 -2.60 -4.70 -7.19
N LYS A 71 -1.73 -5.69 -7.12
CA LYS A 71 -2.04 -6.99 -6.55
C LYS A 71 -1.07 -7.37 -5.46
N PHE A 72 -1.47 -8.35 -4.66
CA PHE A 72 -0.61 -9.20 -3.84
C PHE A 72 -1.32 -10.55 -3.63
N ASN A 73 -0.63 -11.58 -3.16
CA ASN A 73 -1.25 -12.87 -2.95
C ASN A 73 -1.96 -12.92 -1.59
N ALA A 74 -3.12 -13.56 -1.55
CA ALA A 74 -3.84 -13.81 -0.31
C ALA A 74 -3.00 -14.66 0.65
N PHE A 75 -3.04 -14.32 1.94
CA PHE A 75 -2.37 -15.03 3.01
C PHE A 75 -3.26 -15.04 4.25
N GLN A 76 -2.82 -15.76 5.28
CA GLN A 76 -3.50 -15.81 6.58
C GLN A 76 -2.48 -15.64 7.71
N PHE A 77 -2.95 -15.14 8.85
CA PHE A 77 -2.16 -15.10 10.08
C PHE A 77 -2.26 -16.45 10.80
N ILE A 78 -1.13 -17.01 11.20
CA ILE A 78 -1.08 -18.28 11.95
C ILE A 78 -1.70 -18.09 13.33
N GLN A 79 -2.49 -19.08 13.80
CA GLN A 79 -3.16 -19.06 15.12
C GLN A 79 -4.08 -17.85 15.34
N SER A 80 -4.64 -17.29 14.27
CA SER A 80 -5.58 -16.18 14.34
C SER A 80 -6.88 -16.47 13.58
N SER A 81 -7.81 -15.51 13.61
CA SER A 81 -8.99 -15.52 12.76
C SER A 81 -8.59 -15.62 11.28
N PRO A 82 -9.34 -16.33 10.42
CA PRO A 82 -9.10 -16.36 8.98
C PRO A 82 -9.38 -15.01 8.30
N GLU A 83 -9.99 -14.06 9.01
CA GLU A 83 -10.23 -12.71 8.50
C GLU A 83 -8.96 -11.86 8.49
N VAL A 84 -8.71 -11.18 7.38
CA VAL A 84 -7.62 -10.22 7.21
C VAL A 84 -8.22 -8.88 6.83
N TYR A 85 -7.81 -7.84 7.55
CA TYR A 85 -8.22 -6.46 7.32
C TYR A 85 -7.07 -5.69 6.71
N LEU A 86 -7.36 -4.79 5.78
CA LEU A 86 -6.37 -3.93 5.14
C LEU A 86 -6.59 -2.48 5.56
N GLN A 87 -5.51 -1.78 5.89
CA GLN A 87 -5.48 -0.34 6.05
C GLN A 87 -4.40 0.20 5.12
N CYS A 88 -4.81 0.94 4.10
CA CYS A 88 -3.91 1.64 3.20
C CYS A 88 -4.01 3.16 3.40
N GLU A 89 -2.85 3.81 3.45
CA GLU A 89 -2.66 5.25 3.41
C GLU A 89 -2.36 5.67 1.96
N LEU A 90 -3.26 6.47 1.40
CA LEU A 90 -3.15 7.03 0.07
C LEU A 90 -2.79 8.51 0.18
N VAL A 91 -1.81 8.94 -0.61
CA VAL A 91 -1.39 10.34 -0.70
C VAL A 91 -1.87 10.90 -2.03
N VAL A 92 -2.46 12.09 -1.97
CA VAL A 92 -2.84 12.87 -3.15
C VAL A 92 -1.76 13.93 -3.37
N CYS A 93 -1.19 13.99 -4.57
CA CYS A 93 -0.25 15.05 -4.95
C CYS A 93 -0.72 15.75 -6.21
N ARG A 94 -0.14 16.93 -6.46
CA ARG A 94 -0.23 17.56 -7.78
C ARG A 94 0.73 16.84 -8.73
N ALA A 95 0.23 16.46 -9.90
CA ALA A 95 1.01 15.90 -10.98
C ALA A 95 2.16 16.86 -11.33
N TYR A 96 3.32 16.29 -11.63
CA TYR A 96 4.56 17.00 -11.99
C TYR A 96 5.17 17.86 -10.88
N ASP A 97 4.68 17.77 -9.64
CA ASP A 97 5.39 18.30 -8.49
C ASP A 97 6.48 17.31 -8.05
N TYR A 98 7.71 17.54 -8.53
CA TYR A 98 8.86 16.69 -8.24
C TYR A 98 9.33 16.75 -6.78
N SER A 99 8.86 17.72 -6.00
CA SER A 99 9.16 17.82 -4.57
C SER A 99 8.16 17.04 -3.70
N SER A 100 7.03 16.65 -4.29
CA SER A 100 5.92 15.98 -3.60
C SER A 100 6.28 14.62 -3.02
N ARG A 101 5.51 14.19 -2.02
CA ARG A 101 5.64 12.85 -1.42
C ARG A 101 5.47 11.74 -2.46
N CYS A 102 4.62 11.93 -3.48
CA CYS A 102 4.39 10.97 -4.55
C CYS A 102 5.65 10.74 -5.40
N HIS A 103 6.38 11.82 -5.72
CA HIS A 103 7.62 11.72 -6.51
C HIS A 103 8.79 11.13 -5.72
N GLN A 104 8.82 11.30 -4.40
CA GLN A 104 9.86 10.72 -3.54
C GLN A 104 9.87 9.19 -3.56
N GLY A 105 8.75 8.53 -3.91
CA GLY A 105 8.68 7.08 -4.03
C GLY A 105 9.01 6.34 -2.72
N CYS A 106 9.88 5.32 -2.81
CA CYS A 106 10.30 4.52 -1.66
C CYS A 106 11.33 5.30 -0.80
N VAL A 107 10.92 5.68 0.42
CA VAL A 107 11.80 6.36 1.38
C VAL A 107 12.24 5.37 2.45
N ARG A 108 13.50 4.93 2.38
CA ARG A 108 14.15 4.12 3.41
C ARG A 108 14.77 5.06 4.45
N ARG A 109 14.53 4.81 5.74
CA ARG A 109 15.34 5.44 6.80
C ARG A 109 16.81 5.07 6.56
N SER A 110 17.69 6.05 6.40
CA SER A 110 19.13 5.80 6.52
C SER A 110 19.40 5.30 7.94
N LYS A 111 20.28 4.30 8.08
CA LYS A 111 20.87 4.03 9.40
C LYS A 111 21.55 5.33 9.81
N ARG A 112 21.18 5.88 10.98
CA ARG A 112 21.99 6.92 11.58
C ARG A 112 23.35 6.28 11.87
N GLU A 113 24.43 6.80 11.30
CA GLU A 113 25.76 6.48 11.78
C GLU A 113 25.80 6.90 13.26
N ALA A 114 25.98 5.93 14.15
CA ALA A 114 26.35 6.26 15.51
C ALA A 114 27.80 6.76 15.42
N SER A 115 28.00 8.07 15.58
CA SER A 115 29.34 8.62 15.75
C SER A 115 30.03 7.85 16.88
N SER A 116 31.19 7.25 16.56
CA SER A 116 32.08 6.61 17.53
C SER A 116 32.81 7.65 18.35
#